data_AF-A0A9W6ZT36-F1
#
_entry.id   AF-A0A9W6ZT36-F1
#
_cell.length_a   1.000
_cell.length_b   1.000
_cell.length_c   1.000
_cell.angle_alpha   90.00
_cell.angle_beta   90.00
_cell.angle_gamma   90.00
#
_symmetry.space_group_name_H-M   'P 1'
#
loop_
_entity.id
_entity.type
_entity.pdbx_description
1 polymer ?
#
loop_
_entity_poly.entity_id
_entity_poly.type
_entity_poly.pdbx_seq_one_letter_code
_entity_poly.pdbx_strand_id
1 'polypeptide(L)'
;MFKYSGVASASVCSTCPGATYAPTPGHSSCLPCAEGTWATTDHVACTSSLTCPLGEGVVAVGGACEICPTGKYSDLDDNSQCTVCAAGKSNSKTASSDSSACVDCDAGKYASSEGASSEGASSEGASTCTSCVAGKI
;
A
#
# COMPACT_ATOMS: atom_id res chain seq x y z
N MET A 1 6.60 16.58 -8.96
CA MET A 1 5.21 16.11 -8.79
C MET A 1 4.51 16.22 -10.14
N PHE A 2 4.34 15.12 -10.87
CA PHE A 2 3.78 15.09 -12.23
C PHE A 2 2.67 14.02 -12.27
N LYS A 3 1.58 14.33 -12.97
CA LYS A 3 0.26 13.71 -12.72
C LYS A 3 -0.56 13.81 -14.03
N TYR A 4 -1.58 12.98 -14.23
CA TYR A 4 -2.37 12.79 -15.46
C TYR A 4 -3.91 13.00 -15.28
N SER A 5 -4.60 13.82 -16.09
CA SER A 5 -6.07 14.02 -16.01
C SER A 5 -6.82 13.32 -17.15
N GLY A 6 -7.65 12.34 -16.80
CA GLY A 6 -8.69 11.78 -17.68
C GLY A 6 -10.09 12.05 -17.14
N VAL A 7 -10.61 13.28 -17.33
CA VAL A 7 -12.01 13.65 -17.65
C VAL A 7 -12.17 15.18 -17.58
N ALA A 8 -13.13 15.71 -18.37
CA ALA A 8 -13.38 17.13 -18.59
C ALA A 8 -13.44 17.98 -17.30
N SER A 9 -12.69 19.09 -17.31
CA SER A 9 -12.70 20.16 -16.31
C SER A 9 -12.42 19.77 -14.85
N ALA A 10 -11.19 19.34 -14.56
CA ALA A 10 -10.61 19.50 -13.22
C ALA A 10 -9.09 19.71 -13.33
N SER A 11 -8.60 20.82 -12.81
CA SER A 11 -7.18 21.23 -12.75
C SER A 11 -6.31 20.35 -11.83
N VAL A 12 -6.65 19.07 -11.69
CA VAL A 12 -5.97 18.11 -10.84
C VAL A 12 -5.57 16.96 -11.75
N CYS A 13 -4.27 16.82 -11.95
CA CYS A 13 -3.78 15.63 -12.61
C CYS A 13 -3.60 14.51 -11.56
N SER A 14 -3.93 13.29 -11.94
CA SER A 14 -3.99 12.09 -11.10
C SER A 14 -2.80 11.18 -11.37
N THR A 15 -2.18 10.62 -10.34
CA THR A 15 -1.01 9.76 -10.51
C THR A 15 -1.43 8.46 -11.18
N CYS A 16 -0.54 7.87 -11.99
CA CYS A 16 -0.82 6.59 -12.61
C CYS A 16 -0.98 5.50 -11.54
N PRO A 17 -2.01 4.65 -11.59
CA PRO A 17 -2.18 3.61 -10.59
C PRO A 17 -1.24 2.42 -10.86
N GLY A 18 -0.70 1.84 -9.79
CA GLY A 18 0.02 0.56 -9.83
C GLY A 18 1.23 0.56 -10.76
N ALA A 19 1.32 -0.46 -11.61
CA ALA A 19 2.47 -0.74 -12.46
C ALA A 19 2.56 0.10 -13.74
N THR A 20 2.09 1.34 -13.68
CA THR A 20 2.02 2.21 -14.87
C THR A 20 2.64 3.57 -14.60
N TYR A 21 3.17 4.20 -15.66
CA TYR A 21 3.88 5.46 -15.62
C TYR A 21 3.48 6.40 -16.77
N ALA A 22 3.71 7.69 -16.59
CA ALA A 22 3.49 8.73 -17.58
C ALA A 22 4.79 9.56 -17.76
N PRO A 23 5.55 9.35 -18.85
CA PRO A 23 6.86 9.98 -19.01
C PRO A 23 6.81 11.49 -19.27
N THR A 24 5.65 12.01 -19.68
CA THR A 24 5.47 13.42 -20.00
C THR A 24 4.26 14.02 -19.29
N PRO A 25 4.37 15.28 -18.82
CA PRO A 25 3.24 15.98 -18.24
C PRO A 25 2.12 16.17 -19.29
N GLY A 26 0.89 15.78 -18.94
CA GLY A 26 -0.26 15.84 -19.85
C GLY A 26 -0.47 14.59 -20.72
N HIS A 27 0.28 13.50 -20.48
CA HIS A 27 0.12 12.25 -21.22
C HIS A 27 -1.27 11.65 -21.00
N SER A 28 -2.04 11.42 -22.06
CA SER A 28 -3.47 11.04 -21.99
C SER A 28 -3.77 9.59 -21.60
N SER A 29 -2.83 8.89 -20.97
CA SER A 29 -2.98 7.51 -20.52
C SER A 29 -1.81 7.11 -19.60
N CYS A 30 -1.83 5.94 -18.98
CA CYS A 30 -0.68 5.43 -18.26
C CYS A 30 -0.09 4.24 -19.02
N LEU A 31 1.23 4.27 -19.28
CA LEU A 31 1.93 3.18 -19.94
C LEU A 31 2.28 2.11 -18.90
N PRO A 32 2.09 0.82 -19.19
CA PRO A 32 2.57 -0.24 -18.32
C PRO A 32 4.09 -0.30 -18.28
N CYS A 33 4.63 -0.60 -17.10
CA CYS A 33 6.02 -0.99 -16.94
C CYS A 33 6.25 -2.37 -17.56
N ALA A 34 7.44 -2.57 -18.14
CA ALA A 34 7.85 -3.86 -18.67
C ALA A 34 7.95 -4.90 -17.53
N GLU A 35 7.78 -6.18 -17.84
CA GLU A 35 7.93 -7.24 -16.84
C GLU A 35 9.31 -7.20 -16.18
N GLY A 36 9.35 -7.32 -14.86
CA GLY A 36 10.58 -7.14 -14.08
C GLY A 36 11.02 -5.70 -13.89
N THR A 37 10.18 -4.72 -14.24
CA THR A 37 10.39 -3.30 -13.92
C THR A 37 9.21 -2.74 -13.13
N TRP A 38 9.48 -1.69 -12.37
CA TRP A 38 8.53 -1.07 -11.46
C TRP A 38 8.41 0.42 -11.72
N ALA A 39 7.20 0.96 -11.57
CA ALA A 39 7.00 2.40 -11.67
C ALA A 39 7.79 3.12 -10.56
N THR A 40 8.42 4.23 -10.88
CA THR A 40 9.02 5.10 -9.85
C THR A 40 7.94 5.67 -8.93
N THR A 41 8.28 6.10 -7.72
CA THR A 41 7.33 6.68 -6.74
C THR A 41 6.52 7.86 -7.32
N ASP A 42 7.08 8.58 -8.27
CA ASP A 42 6.43 9.69 -8.98
C ASP A 42 5.66 9.25 -10.24
N HIS A 43 5.69 7.97 -10.59
CA HIS A 43 5.10 7.35 -11.77
C HIS A 43 5.49 8.05 -13.08
N VAL A 44 6.71 8.58 -13.20
CA VAL A 44 7.21 9.20 -14.44
C VAL A 44 8.11 8.29 -15.25
N ALA A 45 8.60 7.20 -14.66
CA ALA A 45 9.45 6.24 -15.32
C ALA A 45 9.25 4.84 -14.73
N CYS A 46 9.83 3.84 -15.39
CA CYS A 46 10.01 2.51 -14.80
C CYS A 46 11.49 2.28 -14.51
N THR A 47 11.78 1.61 -13.42
CA THR A 47 13.12 1.18 -13.01
C THR A 47 13.17 -0.33 -12.85
N SER A 48 14.28 -0.96 -13.20
CA SER A 48 14.50 -2.40 -12.94
C SER A 48 15.14 -2.66 -11.59
N SER A 49 15.33 -1.63 -10.77
CA SER A 49 15.94 -1.70 -9.44
C SER A 49 15.21 -0.70 -8.56
N LEU A 50 13.92 -0.97 -8.31
CA LEU A 50 13.15 -0.17 -7.37
C LEU A 50 13.56 -0.59 -5.96
N THR A 51 13.79 0.40 -5.11
CA THR A 51 14.17 0.22 -3.72
C THR A 51 13.17 1.03 -2.93
N CYS A 52 12.27 0.37 -2.20
CA CYS A 52 11.33 1.08 -1.36
C CYS A 52 11.99 1.38 -0.03
N PRO A 53 12.01 2.65 0.42
CA PRO A 53 12.51 2.96 1.74
C PRO A 53 11.61 2.31 2.81
N LEU A 54 12.16 2.14 4.00
CA LEU A 54 11.45 1.53 5.11
C LEU A 54 10.09 2.21 5.35
N GLY A 55 9.06 1.40 5.56
CA GLY A 55 7.67 1.87 5.67
C GLY A 55 6.95 2.08 4.34
N GLU A 56 7.64 1.93 3.21
CA GLU A 56 7.04 1.87 1.88
C GLU A 56 7.25 0.48 1.27
N GLY A 57 6.30 0.05 0.46
CA GLY A 57 6.38 -1.22 -0.24
C GLY A 57 5.52 -1.20 -1.49
N VAL A 58 5.74 -2.16 -2.38
CA VAL A 58 4.90 -2.26 -3.58
C VAL A 58 3.55 -2.88 -3.22
N VAL A 59 2.47 -2.23 -3.64
CA VAL A 59 1.09 -2.75 -3.41
C VAL A 59 0.62 -3.68 -4.52
N ALA A 60 1.30 -3.67 -5.66
CA ALA A 60 1.05 -4.53 -6.80
C ALA A 60 2.38 -4.88 -7.49
N VAL A 61 2.46 -6.07 -8.09
CA VAL A 61 3.62 -6.49 -8.89
C VAL A 61 3.83 -5.49 -10.03
N GLY A 62 5.04 -4.92 -10.12
CA GLY A 62 5.38 -3.86 -11.07
C GLY A 62 4.97 -2.44 -10.65
N GLY A 63 4.29 -2.29 -9.51
CA GLY A 63 3.85 -1.00 -8.97
C GLY A 63 4.97 -0.16 -8.37
N ALA A 64 4.66 1.10 -8.09
CA ALA A 64 5.55 1.98 -7.34
C ALA A 64 5.53 1.69 -5.83
N CYS A 65 6.54 2.19 -5.13
CA CYS A 65 6.54 2.21 -3.68
C CYS A 65 5.39 3.09 -3.20
N GLU A 66 4.50 2.49 -2.43
CA GLU A 66 3.44 3.20 -1.75
C GLU A 66 3.65 3.08 -0.24
N ILE A 67 3.20 4.09 0.48
CA ILE A 67 3.25 4.08 1.94
C ILE A 67 2.45 2.90 2.45
N CYS A 68 3.09 2.06 3.28
CA CYS A 68 2.39 0.95 3.89
C CYS A 68 1.25 1.48 4.76
N PRO A 69 0.00 1.09 4.46
CA PRO A 69 -1.15 1.51 5.23
C PRO A 69 -1.11 0.90 6.62
N THR A 70 -1.96 1.41 7.49
CA THR A 70 -2.13 0.89 8.84
C THR A 70 -2.43 -0.61 8.82
N GLY A 71 -1.91 -1.34 9.81
CA GLY A 71 -1.96 -2.80 9.85
C GLY A 71 -0.90 -3.49 9.00
N LYS A 72 -0.05 -2.74 8.26
CA LYS A 72 1.12 -3.25 7.56
C LYS A 72 2.40 -2.52 7.95
N TYR A 73 3.54 -3.12 7.64
CA TYR A 73 4.87 -2.55 7.82
C TYR A 73 5.80 -3.04 6.70
N SER A 74 6.89 -2.32 6.46
CA SER A 74 7.95 -2.72 5.52
C SER A 74 9.30 -2.48 6.18
N ASP A 75 9.94 -3.57 6.60
CA ASP A 75 11.25 -3.59 7.27
C ASP A 75 12.42 -3.85 6.33
N LEU A 76 12.14 -3.98 5.04
CA LEU A 76 13.13 -4.23 4.00
C LEU A 76 13.24 -2.99 3.11
N ASP A 77 14.45 -2.49 2.92
CA ASP A 77 14.78 -1.47 1.92
C ASP A 77 14.78 -2.05 0.50
N ASP A 78 13.77 -2.84 0.14
CA ASP A 78 13.71 -3.54 -1.14
C ASP A 78 12.36 -3.31 -1.80
N ASN A 79 12.17 -3.80 -3.03
CA ASN A 79 10.88 -3.76 -3.72
C ASN A 79 9.89 -4.78 -3.12
N SER A 80 9.88 -4.91 -1.80
CA SER A 80 9.04 -5.86 -1.09
C SER A 80 7.64 -5.30 -0.93
N GLN A 81 6.65 -6.19 -0.92
CA GLN A 81 5.29 -5.78 -0.59
C GLN A 81 5.20 -5.46 0.90
N CYS A 82 4.30 -4.54 1.26
CA CYS A 82 4.02 -4.26 2.67
C CYS A 82 3.58 -5.53 3.40
N THR A 83 4.34 -5.91 4.43
CA THR A 83 4.09 -7.06 5.28
C THR A 83 2.93 -6.78 6.22
N VAL A 84 1.97 -7.71 6.28
CA VAL A 84 0.82 -7.58 7.18
C VAL A 84 1.22 -7.86 8.63
N CYS A 85 0.67 -7.12 9.58
CA CYS A 85 0.79 -7.49 10.98
C CYS A 85 0.18 -8.87 11.25
N ALA A 86 0.89 -9.68 12.04
CA ALA A 86 0.42 -10.99 12.45
C ALA A 86 -0.93 -10.91 13.17
N ALA A 87 -1.73 -11.97 13.06
CA ALA A 87 -3.05 -12.03 13.70
C ALA A 87 -2.93 -11.78 15.21
N GLY A 88 -3.85 -10.97 15.75
CA GLY A 88 -3.78 -10.51 17.14
C GLY A 88 -2.91 -9.28 17.37
N LYS A 89 -2.23 -8.75 16.34
CA LYS A 89 -1.52 -7.46 16.40
C LYS A 89 -2.14 -6.46 15.43
N SER A 90 -2.23 -5.20 15.86
CA SER A 90 -2.67 -4.10 15.03
C SER A 90 -1.59 -3.03 14.91
N ASN A 91 -1.62 -2.27 13.83
CA ASN A 91 -0.72 -1.14 13.68
C ASN A 91 -1.51 0.09 13.23
N SER A 92 -1.59 1.09 14.12
CA SER A 92 -2.32 2.33 13.85
C SER A 92 -1.51 3.36 13.05
N LYS A 93 -0.24 3.09 12.77
CA LYS A 93 0.67 4.00 12.05
C LYS A 93 0.84 3.57 10.59
N THR A 94 0.64 4.53 9.69
CA THR A 94 1.09 4.43 8.30
C THR A 94 2.61 4.59 8.21
N ALA A 95 3.22 4.13 7.12
CA ALA A 95 4.67 4.21 6.90
C ALA A 95 5.50 3.49 7.97
N SER A 96 5.01 2.35 8.46
CA SER A 96 5.70 1.63 9.52
C SER A 96 6.87 0.83 8.98
N SER A 97 8.07 1.16 9.45
CA SER A 97 9.33 0.55 9.05
C SER A 97 9.65 -0.77 9.74
N ASP A 98 8.87 -1.19 10.74
CA ASP A 98 9.27 -2.29 11.61
C ASP A 98 8.05 -3.05 12.11
N SER A 99 8.23 -4.36 12.34
CA SER A 99 7.24 -5.20 12.99
C SER A 99 6.90 -4.73 14.41
N SER A 100 7.81 -3.98 15.04
CA SER A 100 7.60 -3.33 16.34
C SER A 100 6.46 -2.31 16.33
N ALA A 101 6.06 -1.82 15.15
CA ALA A 101 4.87 -0.99 15.02
C ALA A 101 3.56 -1.79 15.15
N CYS A 102 3.60 -3.11 14.96
CA CYS A 102 2.48 -4.01 15.24
C CYS A 102 2.37 -4.25 16.75
N VAL A 103 1.43 -3.57 17.39
CA VAL A 103 1.14 -3.70 18.81
C VAL A 103 0.13 -4.82 19.06
N ASP A 104 0.34 -5.61 20.10
CA ASP A 104 -0.61 -6.65 20.52
C ASP A 104 -1.96 -6.03 20.88
N CYS A 105 -3.01 -6.72 20.47
CA CYS A 105 -4.35 -6.40 20.92
C CYS A 105 -4.53 -6.76 22.39
N ASP A 106 -5.11 -5.82 23.12
CA ASP A 106 -5.48 -6.00 24.53
C ASP A 106 -6.40 -7.21 24.71
N ALA A 107 -6.40 -7.81 25.91
CA ALA A 107 -7.12 -9.03 26.19
C ALA A 107 -8.63 -8.87 25.87
N GLY A 108 -9.17 -9.75 25.03
CA GLY A 108 -10.56 -9.68 24.56
C GLY A 108 -10.77 -8.91 23.25
N LYS A 109 -9.70 -8.41 22.62
CA LYS A 109 -9.73 -7.86 21.26
C LYS A 109 -8.90 -8.72 20.30
N TYR A 110 -9.29 -8.72 19.03
CA TYR A 110 -8.61 -9.44 17.96
C TYR A 110 -8.36 -8.52 16.76
N ALA A 111 -7.27 -8.79 16.07
CA ALA A 111 -6.86 -8.15 14.84
C ALA A 111 -6.71 -9.24 13.78
N SER A 112 -7.64 -9.30 12.84
CA SER A 112 -7.57 -10.27 11.74
C SER A 112 -6.54 -9.81 10.71
N SER A 113 -5.62 -10.70 10.33
CA SER A 113 -4.72 -10.46 9.18
C SER A 113 -5.45 -10.46 7.84
N GLU A 114 -6.70 -10.93 7.82
CA GLU A 114 -7.60 -10.97 6.68
C GLU A 114 -8.78 -10.03 6.96
N GLY A 115 -8.92 -8.99 6.15
CA GLY A 115 -9.90 -7.92 6.30
C GLY A 115 -11.27 -8.48 6.67
N ALA A 116 -11.72 -8.20 7.89
CA ALA A 116 -13.02 -8.65 8.37
C ALA A 116 -14.12 -7.92 7.58
N SER A 117 -14.63 -8.61 6.58
CA SER A 117 -15.64 -8.14 5.64
C SER A 117 -16.92 -7.68 6.34
N SER A 118 -17.29 -6.43 6.12
CA SER A 118 -18.60 -6.00 5.59
C SER A 118 -18.46 -4.54 5.15
N GLU A 119 -18.50 -4.30 3.83
CA GLU A 119 -18.26 -3.01 3.14
C GLU A 119 -16.77 -2.58 3.09
N GLY A 120 -16.09 -2.88 1.98
CA GLY A 120 -14.76 -2.33 1.65
C GLY A 120 -13.57 -3.21 2.05
N ALA A 121 -13.38 -4.34 1.37
CA ALA A 121 -12.21 -5.20 1.54
C ALA A 121 -10.99 -4.61 0.81
N SER A 122 -10.22 -3.78 1.50
CA SER A 122 -8.80 -3.60 1.18
C SER A 122 -8.05 -4.75 1.84
N SER A 123 -7.14 -5.40 1.11
CA SER A 123 -6.26 -6.50 1.55
C SER A 123 -5.23 -6.02 2.59
N GLU A 124 -5.69 -5.35 3.64
CA GLU A 124 -4.92 -4.52 4.53
C GLU A 124 -5.08 -5.05 5.95
N GLY A 125 -3.96 -5.28 6.62
CA GLY A 125 -3.97 -5.87 7.95
C GLY A 125 -4.82 -5.06 8.91
N ALA A 126 -5.17 -5.66 10.04
CA ALA A 126 -5.94 -4.97 11.06
C ALA A 126 -5.27 -3.66 11.51
N SER A 127 -5.82 -2.53 11.04
CA SER A 127 -5.43 -1.18 11.46
C SER A 127 -5.82 -0.90 12.91
N THR A 128 -6.78 -1.66 13.45
CA THR A 128 -7.28 -1.53 14.82
C THR A 128 -7.66 -2.89 15.41
N CYS A 129 -7.57 -3.00 16.73
CA CYS A 129 -8.04 -4.16 17.48
C CYS A 129 -9.56 -4.10 17.65
N THR A 130 -10.27 -5.05 17.04
CA THR A 130 -11.72 -5.16 17.15
C THR A 130 -12.07 -6.00 18.38
N SER A 131 -13.00 -5.52 19.20
CA SER A 131 -13.47 -6.30 20.36
C SER A 131 -14.14 -7.58 19.90
N CYS A 132 -13.85 -8.69 20.59
CA CYS A 132 -14.55 -9.95 20.35
C CYS A 132 -16.00 -9.81 20.86
N VAL A 133 -16.93 -9.38 20.00
CA VAL A 133 -18.36 -9.48 20.30
C VAL A 133 -18.71 -10.97 20.26
N ALA A 134 -18.96 -11.54 21.44
CA ALA A 134 -19.35 -12.93 21.62
C ALA A 134 -20.45 -13.32 20.62
N GLY A 135 -20.15 -14.23 19.68
CA GLY A 135 -21.15 -14.74 18.75
C GLY A 135 -20.71 -15.13 17.34
N LYS A 136 -19.44 -15.00 16.95
CA LYS A 136 -18.94 -15.63 15.71
C LYS A 136 -17.87 -16.67 16.04
N ILE A 137 -18.28 -17.92 15.79
CA ILE A 137 -17.41 -19.11 15.67
C ILE A 137 -16.66 -19.09 14.34
#